data_AF-A0A401VXF9-F1
#
_entry.id   AF-A0A401VXF9-F1
#
_cell.length_a   1.000
_cell.length_b   1.000
_cell.length_c   1.000
_cell.angle_alpha   90.00
_cell.angle_beta   90.00
_cell.angle_gamma   90.00
#
_symmetry.space_group_name_H-M   'P 1'
#
loop_
_entity.id
_entity.type
_entity.pdbx_description
1 polymer ?
#
loop_
_entity_poly.entity_id
_entity_poly.type
_entity_poly.pdbx_seq_one_letter_code
_entity_poly.pdbx_strand_id
1 'polypeptide(L)' 'MTDGVNSGVEDYGLYSTWEEMADACRTQGPDHVVRTIHEAEAEDPYGRRWPRYKRHDDKALAHLRFAPAPEPAS' A
#
# COMPACT_ATOMS: atom_id res chain seq x y z
N MET A 1 -2.13 -5.45 6.57
CA MET A 1 -2.60 -4.55 5.50
C MET A 1 -4.12 -4.56 5.53
N THR A 2 -4.77 -3.40 5.42
CA THR A 2 -6.23 -3.30 5.25
C THR A 2 -6.61 -3.31 3.77
N ASP A 3 -7.88 -3.55 3.47
CA ASP A 3 -8.44 -3.56 2.11
C ASP A 3 -8.29 -2.20 1.40
N GLY A 4 -8.37 -1.08 2.12
CA GLY A 4 -8.15 0.26 1.53
C GLY A 4 -6.75 0.46 0.91
N VAL A 5 -5.76 -0.36 1.25
CA VAL A 5 -4.42 -0.33 0.62
C VAL A 5 -4.42 -1.09 -0.72
N ASN A 6 -5.35 -2.04 -0.92
CA ASN A 6 -5.46 -2.84 -2.15
C ASN A 6 -5.77 -1.96 -3.37
N SER A 7 -6.55 -0.89 -3.20
CA SER A 7 -6.93 0.02 -4.27
C SER A 7 -5.74 0.61 -5.03
N GLY A 8 -4.54 0.68 -4.42
CA GLY A 8 -3.32 1.08 -5.13
C GLY A 8 -2.93 0.16 -6.29
N VAL A 9 -3.26 -1.13 -6.23
CA VAL A 9 -2.99 -2.13 -7.27
C VAL A 9 -4.22 -2.34 -8.15
N GLU A 10 -5.35 -2.74 -7.54
CA GLU A 10 -6.50 -3.26 -8.29
C GLU A 10 -7.36 -2.14 -8.92
N ASP A 11 -7.60 -1.07 -8.18
CA ASP A 11 -8.52 0.00 -8.64
C ASP A 11 -7.78 1.12 -9.37
N TYR A 12 -6.65 1.55 -8.82
CA TYR A 12 -5.95 2.76 -9.24
C TYR A 12 -4.80 2.47 -10.21
N GLY A 13 -4.26 1.25 -10.19
CA GLY A 13 -3.12 0.86 -11.02
C GLY A 13 -1.87 1.71 -10.76
N LEU A 14 -1.68 2.19 -9.52
CA LEU A 14 -0.49 2.95 -9.11
C LEU A 14 0.75 2.05 -9.03
N TYR A 15 0.52 0.77 -8.77
CA TYR A 15 1.51 -0.30 -8.90
C TYR A 15 0.95 -1.32 -9.90
N SER A 16 1.78 -1.75 -10.85
CA SER A 16 1.36 -2.69 -11.89
C SER A 16 1.19 -4.10 -11.35
N THR A 17 1.91 -4.44 -10.28
CA THR A 17 1.78 -5.71 -9.57
C THR A 17 1.90 -5.57 -8.06
N TRP A 18 1.49 -6.62 -7.36
CA TRP A 18 1.66 -6.75 -5.92
C TRP A 18 3.13 -6.76 -5.49
N GLU A 19 4.00 -7.36 -6.30
CA GLU A 19 5.46 -7.37 -6.07
C GLU A 19 6.05 -5.96 -6.14
N GLU A 20 5.56 -5.12 -7.06
CA GLU A 20 5.99 -3.73 -7.18
C GLU A 20 5.56 -2.91 -5.96
N MET A 21 4.31 -3.05 -5.51
CA MET A 21 3.86 -2.42 -4.27
C MET A 21 4.66 -2.91 -3.06
N ALA A 22 4.94 -4.21 -2.98
CA ALA A 22 5.76 -4.78 -1.92
C ALA A 22 7.20 -4.27 -1.97
N ASP A 23 7.76 -4.03 -3.16
CA ASP A 23 9.09 -3.45 -3.31
C ASP A 23 9.13 -1.99 -2.89
N ALA A 24 8.13 -1.19 -3.26
CA ALA A 24 7.97 0.17 -2.76
C ALA A 24 7.85 0.19 -1.23
N CYS A 25 7.07 -0.73 -0.64
CA CYS A 25 6.95 -0.86 0.81
C CYS A 25 8.29 -1.23 1.49
N ARG A 26 9.07 -2.13 0.88
CA ARG A 26 10.39 -2.54 1.40
C ARG A 26 11.42 -1.44 1.32
N THR A 27 11.46 -0.70 0.21
CA THR A 27 12.53 0.25 -0.11
C THR A 27 12.23 1.68 0.36
N GLN A 28 10.96 2.08 0.33
CA GLN A 28 10.50 3.44 0.65
C GLN A 28 9.65 3.51 1.93
N GLY A 29 9.24 2.35 2.45
CA GLY A 29 8.48 2.21 3.68
C GLY A 29 6.95 2.15 3.48
N PRO A 30 6.22 1.66 4.49
CA PRO A 30 4.76 1.53 4.41
C PRO A 30 4.04 2.88 4.30
N ASP A 31 4.56 3.93 4.94
CA ASP A 31 3.99 5.29 4.87
C ASP A 31 4.02 5.86 3.45
N HIS A 32 5.06 5.53 2.68
CA HIS A 32 5.14 5.92 1.27
C HIS A 32 3.96 5.34 0.49
N VAL A 33 3.70 4.03 0.64
CA VAL A 33 2.61 3.36 -0.07
C VAL A 33 1.26 3.97 0.28
N VAL A 34 0.98 4.17 1.57
CA VAL A 34 -0.29 4.76 2.03
C VAL A 34 -0.46 6.19 1.52
N ARG A 35 0.60 7.01 1.56
CA ARG A 35 0.57 8.38 1.06
C ARG A 35 0.32 8.43 -0.46
N THR A 36 0.98 7.60 -1.25
CA THR A 36 0.80 7.55 -2.70
C THR A 36 -0.66 7.26 -3.09
N ILE A 37 -1.32 6.35 -2.36
CA ILE A 37 -2.75 6.05 -2.57
C ILE A 37 -3.62 7.26 -2.18
N HIS A 38 -3.32 7.93 -1.06
CA HIS A 38 -4.04 9.14 -0.65
C HIS A 38 -3.89 10.29 -1.66
N GLU A 39 -2.70 10.47 -2.23
CA GLU A 39 -2.44 11.48 -3.26
C GLU A 39 -3.30 11.22 -4.52
N ALA A 40 -3.37 9.97 -4.98
CA ALA A 40 -4.23 9.60 -6.10
C ALA A 40 -5.72 9.87 -5.82
N GLU A 41 -6.20 9.57 -4.61
CA GLU A 41 -7.58 9.87 -4.23
C GLU A 41 -7.86 11.37 -4.15
N ALA A 42 -6.86 12.17 -3.73
CA ALA A 42 -6.96 13.62 -3.65
C ALA A 42 -6.97 14.28 -5.03
N GLU A 43 -6.26 13.71 -6.01
CA GLU A 43 -6.28 14.14 -7.42
C GLU A 43 -7.61 13.80 -8.13
N ASP A 44 -8.35 12.80 -7.64
CA ASP A 44 -9.65 12.40 -8.17
C ASP A 44 -10.76 12.48 -7.11
N PRO A 45 -11.10 13.66 -6.57
CA PRO A 45 -11.98 13.80 -5.40
C PRO A 45 -13.43 13.36 -5.67
N TYR A 46 -13.80 13.20 -6.94
CA TYR A 46 -15.14 12.81 -7.37
C TYR A 46 -15.19 11.38 -7.94
N GLY A 47 -14.08 10.64 -7.96
CA GLY A 47 -14.07 9.29 -8.51
C GLY A 47 -14.34 9.24 -10.01
N ARG A 48 -13.94 10.26 -10.78
CA ARG A 48 -14.16 10.30 -12.23
C ARG A 48 -13.11 9.47 -12.97
N ARG A 49 -11.86 9.52 -12.51
CA ARG A 49 -10.77 8.72 -13.07
C ARG A 49 -10.86 7.28 -12.59
N TRP A 50 -11.14 7.10 -11.30
CA TRP A 50 -11.31 5.81 -10.66
C TRP A 50 -12.68 5.76 -9.97
N PRO A 51 -13.73 5.28 -10.68
CA PRO A 51 -15.08 5.15 -10.13
C PRO A 51 -15.09 4.30 -8.86
N ARG A 52 -15.55 4.88 -7.75
CA ARG A 52 -15.55 4.24 -6.44
C ARG A 52 -16.75 4.65 -5.59
N TYR A 53 -17.20 3.74 -4.74
CA TYR A 53 -18.36 3.97 -3.88
C TYR A 53 -18.07 4.95 -2.74
N LYS A 54 -16.87 4.86 -2.14
CA LYS A 54 -16.40 5.79 -1.11
C LYS A 54 -15.30 6.69 -1.69
N ARG A 55 -15.29 7.96 -1.27
CA ARG A 55 -14.22 8.90 -1.65
C ARG A 55 -12.85 8.48 -1.10
N HIS A 56 -12.83 8.02 0.15
CA HIS A 56 -11.66 7.50 0.86
C HIS A 56 -12.10 6.32 1.73
N ASP A 57 -11.26 5.27 1.81
CA ASP A 57 -11.35 4.21 2.83
C ASP A 57 -10.18 4.28 3.80
N ASP A 58 -10.31 3.64 4.96
CA ASP A 58 -9.26 3.58 5.98
C ASP A 58 -8.10 2.68 5.53
N LYS A 59 -6.86 3.16 5.69
CA LYS A 59 -5.64 2.51 5.17
C LYS A 59 -4.63 2.26 6.28
N ALA A 60 -4.25 1.01 6.47
CA ALA A 60 -3.15 0.65 7.36
C ALA A 60 -2.26 -0.43 6.72
N LEU A 61 -0.95 -0.17 6.72
CA LEU A 61 0.07 -1.08 6.21
C LEU A 61 1.19 -1.20 7.25
N ALA A 62 1.60 -2.43 7.53
CA ALA A 62 2.75 -2.72 8.38
C ALA A 62 3.72 -3.60 7.59
N HIS A 63 5.01 -3.28 7.67
CA HIS A 63 6.08 -4.05 7.07
C HIS A 63 6.99 -4.61 8.17
N LEU A 64 7.14 -5.93 8.21
CA LEU A 64 7.92 -6.65 9.22
C LEU A 64 9.06 -7.38 8.53
N ARG A 65 10.28 -7.17 9.02
CA ARG A 65 11.45 -7.95 8.63
C ARG A 65 11.79 -8.93 9.75
N PHE A 66 11.75 -10.22 9.43
CA PHE A 66 12.17 -11.26 10.35
C PHE A 66 13.67 -11.48 10.24
N ALA A 67 14.35 -11.56 11.38
CA ALA A 67 15.71 -12.07 11.46
C ALA A 67 15.65 -13.60 11.71
N PRO A 68 16.67 -14.36 11.27
CA PRO A 68 16.78 -15.75 11.68
C PRO A 68 16.88 -15.84 13.21
N ALA A 69 16.41 -16.96 13.77
CA ALA A 69 16.58 -17.23 15.19
C ALA A 69 18.09 -17.25 15.54
N PRO A 70 18.49 -16.72 16.71
CA PRO A 70 19.87 -16.86 17.18
C PRO A 70 20.22 -18.35 17.30
N GLU A 71 21.45 -18.72 16.93
CA GLU A 71 21.92 -20.09 17.15
C GLU A 71 21.93 -20.43 18.66
N PRO A 72 21.59 -21.67 19.04
CA PRO A 72 21.63 -22.08 20.43
C PRO A 72 23.07 -21.99 20.97
N ALA A 73 23.22 -21.43 22.16
CA ALA A 73 24.50 -21.43 22.87
C ALA A 73 24.94 -22.87 23.16
N SER A 74 26.19 -23.19 22.82
CA SER A 74 26.84 -24.49 23.10
C SER A 74 27.04 -24.74 24.60
#